data_AF-A0A0H3FC54-F1
#
_entry.id   AF-A0A0H3FC54-F1
#
_cell.length_a   1.000
_cell.length_b   1.000
_cell.length_c   1.000
_cell.angle_alpha   90.00
_cell.angle_beta   90.00
_cell.angle_gamma   90.00
#
_symmetry.space_group_name_H-M   'P 1'
#
loop_
_entity.id
_entity.type
_entity.pdbx_description
1 polymer ?
#
loop_
_entity_poly.entity_id
_entity_poly.type
_entity_poly.pdbx_seq_one_letter_code
_entity_poly.pdbx_strand_id
1 'polypeptide(L)' 'MTDDYPCPCCGEKVFEALGEHDICPTCNWEDDPFQSKNPDRRGGANKMSLNEAKEAFKQGKIIQ' A
#
# COMPACT_ATOMS: atom_id res chain seq x y z
N MET A 1 12.87 4.44 16.64
CA MET A 1 11.58 4.64 15.96
C MET A 1 11.51 3.47 15.01
N THR A 2 10.81 2.42 15.40
CA THR A 2 10.81 1.15 14.68
C THR A 2 9.60 1.15 13.78
N ASP A 3 9.84 1.14 12.47
CA ASP A 3 8.80 0.77 11.52
C ASP A 3 8.36 -0.67 11.84
N ASP A 4 7.18 -0.81 12.44
CA ASP A 4 6.72 -2.09 13.00
C ASP A 4 5.70 -2.77 12.08
N TYR A 5 4.98 -1.99 11.28
CA TYR A 5 3.90 -2.48 10.45
C TYR A 5 4.28 -2.60 8.96
N PRO A 6 3.94 -3.73 8.32
CA PRO A 6 4.24 -3.94 6.92
C PRO A 6 3.30 -3.15 6.01
N CYS A 7 3.83 -2.59 4.94
CA CYS A 7 3.03 -2.08 3.84
C CYS A 7 2.16 -3.21 3.28
N PRO A 8 0.83 -3.03 3.15
CA PRO A 8 -0.05 -4.08 2.66
C PRO A 8 0.23 -4.46 1.20
N CYS A 9 0.92 -3.60 0.46
CA CYS A 9 1.29 -3.82 -0.93
C CYS A 9 2.62 -4.59 -1.07
N CYS A 10 3.75 -4.03 -0.62
CA CYS A 10 5.06 -4.64 -0.81
C CYS A 10 5.55 -5.52 0.35
N GLY A 11 4.94 -5.41 1.53
CA GLY A 11 5.32 -6.18 2.72
C GLY A 11 6.49 -5.61 3.53
N GLU A 12 7.18 -4.57 3.04
CA GLU A 12 8.24 -3.89 3.81
C GLU A 12 7.67 -3.22 5.05
N LYS A 13 8.36 -3.34 6.18
CA LYS A 13 7.99 -2.65 7.42
C LYS A 13 8.43 -1.20 7.33
N VAL A 14 7.48 -0.30 7.09
CA VAL A 14 7.73 1.13 6.83
C VAL A 14 6.74 2.06 7.54
N PHE A 15 5.82 1.50 8.33
CA PHE A 15 4.77 2.25 8.98
C PHE A 15 4.88 2.14 10.50
N GLU A 16 4.77 3.29 11.18
CA GLU A 16 4.69 3.36 12.64
C GLU A 16 3.28 2.98 13.15
N ALA A 17 2.24 3.20 12.34
CA ALA A 17 0.86 2.79 12.59
C ALA A 17 0.12 2.48 11.26
N LEU A 18 -0.94 1.68 11.33
CA LEU A 18 -1.76 1.34 10.17
C LEU A 18 -2.98 2.24 10.04
N GLY A 19 -3.27 2.67 8.82
CA GLY A 19 -4.43 3.48 8.44
C GLY A 19 -4.22 4.99 8.61
N GLU A 20 -2.98 5.45 8.79
CA GLU A 20 -2.64 6.87 8.95
C GLU A 20 -2.40 7.60 7.61
N HIS A 21 -2.66 6.93 6.48
CA HIS A 21 -2.50 7.48 5.13
C HIS A 21 -1.04 7.84 4.79
N ASP A 22 -0.07 7.22 5.47
CA ASP A 22 1.33 7.33 5.13
C ASP A 22 1.64 6.65 3.79
N ILE A 23 2.60 7.21 3.05
CA ILE A 23 3.01 6.67 1.75
C ILE A 23 4.23 5.77 1.96
N CYS A 24 4.13 4.52 1.52
CA CYS A 24 5.24 3.58 1.56
C CYS A 24 6.40 4.08 0.68
N PRO A 25 7.60 4.33 1.24
CA PRO A 25 8.74 4.82 0.46
C PRO A 25 9.30 3.80 -0.53
N THR A 26 8.98 2.51 -0.35
CA THR A 26 9.45 1.42 -1.24
C THR A 26 8.60 1.28 -2.49
N CYS A 27 7.27 1.35 -2.35
CA CYS A 27 6.34 1.01 -3.43
C CYS A 27 5.33 2.11 -3.77
N ASN A 28 5.34 3.22 -3.03
CA ASN A 28 4.47 4.38 -3.23
C ASN A 28 2.97 4.10 -3.02
N TRP A 29 2.62 3.00 -2.34
CA TRP A 29 1.26 2.74 -1.86
C TRP A 29 0.93 3.63 -0.65
N GLU A 30 -0.19 4.34 -0.69
CA GLU A 30 -0.73 5.09 0.46
C GLU A 30 -1.53 4.15 1.35
N ASP A 31 -1.28 4.17 2.66
CA ASP A 31 -1.93 3.31 3.64
C ASP A 31 -3.37 3.75 3.95
N ASP A 32 -4.24 3.56 2.96
CA ASP A 32 -5.66 3.83 3.05
C ASP A 32 -6.39 2.67 3.74
N PRO A 33 -6.99 2.89 4.94
CA PRO A 33 -7.68 1.84 5.68
C PRO A 33 -8.92 1.31 4.92
N PHE A 34 -9.49 2.08 3.99
CA PHE A 34 -10.62 1.64 3.19
C PHE A 34 -10.20 0.62 2.13
N GLN A 35 -9.17 0.90 1.33
CA GLN A 35 -8.61 -0.02 0.34
C GLN A 35 -7.90 -1.22 1.00
N SER A 36 -7.32 -1.04 2.19
CA SER A 36 -6.81 -2.16 3.01
C SER A 36 -7.91 -3.15 3.40
N LYS A 37 -9.12 -2.66 3.71
CA LYS A 37 -10.30 -3.52 4.00
C LYS A 37 -11.03 -4.01 2.74
N ASN A 38 -10.86 -3.33 1.60
CA ASN A 38 -11.53 -3.63 0.33
C ASN A 38 -10.49 -3.77 -0.79
N PRO A 39 -9.75 -4.89 -0.85
CA PRO A 39 -8.51 -4.99 -1.64
C PRO A 39 -8.71 -4.95 -3.16
N ASP A 40 -9.94 -5.15 -3.65
CA ASP A 40 -10.30 -5.04 -5.06
C ASP A 40 -10.89 -3.66 -5.42
N ARG A 41 -11.04 -2.77 -4.44
CA ARG A 41 -11.55 -1.42 -4.66
C ARG A 41 -10.50 -0.55 -5.33
N ARG A 42 -10.81 -0.10 -6.54
CA ARG A 42 -10.03 0.88 -7.29
C ARG A 42 -10.51 2.31 -6.98
N GLY A 43 -9.59 3.25 -7.16
CA GLY A 43 -9.82 4.68 -6.93
C GLY A 43 -9.93 5.06 -5.46
N GLY A 44 -9.71 6.33 -5.16
CA GLY A 44 -9.55 6.85 -3.79
C GLY A 44 -8.15 7.43 -3.63
N ALA A 45 -7.51 7.09 -2.51
CA ALA A 45 -6.10 7.41 -2.25
C ALA A 45 -5.18 6.80 -3.32
N ASN A 46 -5.40 5.52 -3.65
CA ASN A 46 -4.67 4.83 -4.72
C ASN A 46 -5.58 4.64 -5.94
N LYS A 47 -5.06 4.82 -7.16
CA LYS A 47 -5.81 4.58 -8.40
C LYS A 47 -5.98 3.08 -8.65
N MET A 48 -4.92 2.31 -8.46
CA MET A 48 -4.98 0.84 -8.41
C MET A 48 -5.72 0.34 -7.18
N SER A 49 -6.32 -0.84 -7.27
CA SER A 49 -6.69 -1.60 -6.07
C SER A 49 -5.46 -2.16 -5.37
N LEU A 50 -5.60 -2.58 -4.10
CA LEU A 50 -4.49 -3.19 -3.37
C LEU A 50 -4.00 -4.48 -4.06
N ASN A 51 -4.91 -5.27 -4.64
CA ASN A 51 -4.54 -6.48 -5.37
C ASN A 51 -3.84 -6.14 -6.71
N GLU A 52 -4.30 -5.12 -7.43
CA GLU A 52 -3.61 -4.64 -8.64
C GLU A 52 -2.19 -4.13 -8.32
N ALA A 53 -2.05 -3.37 -7.24
CA ALA A 53 -0.78 -2.84 -6.79
C ALA A 53 0.21 -3.95 -6.40
N LYS A 54 -0.25 -4.98 -5.67
CA LYS A 54 0.55 -6.18 -5.35
C LYS A 54 1.10 -6.86 -6.60
N GLU A 55 0.26 -7.06 -7.62
CA GLU A 55 0.68 -7.69 -8.87
C GLU A 55 1.61 -6.78 -9.69
N ALA A 56 1.36 -5.47 -9.72
CA ALA A 56 2.25 -4.50 -10.35
C ALA A 56 3.63 -4.50 -9.69
N PHE A 57 3.69 -4.49 -8.35
CA PHE A 57 4.93 -4.54 -7.59
C PHE A 57 5.75 -5.80 -7.89
N LYS A 58 5.11 -6.97 -7.87
CA LYS A 58 5.76 -8.26 -8.23
C LYS A 58 6.34 -8.26 -9.63
N GLN A 59 5.74 -7.49 -10.55
CA GLN A 59 6.19 -7.35 -11.93
C GLN A 59 7.22 -6.22 -12.12
N GLY A 60 7.64 -5.54 -11.05
CA GLY A 60 8.55 -4.39 -11.11
C GLY A 60 7.95 -3.17 -11.82
N LYS A 61 6.62 -3.09 -11.88
CA LYS A 61 5.90 -1.96 -12.48
C LYS A 61 5.68 -0.86 -11.44
N ILE A 62 5.51 0.36 -11.93
CA ILE A 62 5.13 1.50 -11.11
C ILE A 62 3.71 1.27 -10.58
N ILE A 63 3.53 1.50 -9.29
CA ILE A 63 2.24 1.49 -8.60
C ILE A 63 1.70 2.92 -8.58
N GLN A 64 0.45 3.09 -9.03
CA GLN A 64 -0.40 4.24 -8.76
C GLN A 64 -1.85 3.83 -8.86
#